data_AF-A5DXH9-F1
#
_entry.id   AF-A5DXH9-F1
#
_cell.length_a   1.000
_cell.length_b   1.000
_cell.length_c   1.000
_cell.angle_alpha   90.00
_cell.angle_beta   90.00
_cell.angle_gamma   90.00
#
_symmetry.space_group_name_H-M   'P 1'
#
loop_
_entity.id
_entity.type
_entity.pdbx_description
1 polymer ?
#
loop_
_entity_poly.entity_id
_entity_poly.type
_entity_poly.pdbx_seq_one_letter_code
_entity_poly.pdbx_strand_id
1 'polypeptide(L)'
;MLVLGLSRRCVTKGLFSKVRFNSTSTITNTTTTSGSPSGLLSWVDYFKLKKQNNRINMVSGVITGLGGSLLTLGYLGNIEIDVEKPIMGFDPIMVMGGAVILGGFAGYLVGPFIGSFVFKMLNRSQLRQYEVKNSFFLSRLKNKRPDPSSQSFSNPIPDYYGERIYSLKDYRQWLRDCNAFRRKAKEFL
;
A
#
# COMPACT_ATOMS: atom_id res chain seq x y z
N MET A 1 -8.63 -56.95 38.72
CA MET A 1 -10.11 -56.84 38.67
C MET A 1 -10.49 -55.37 38.50
N LEU A 2 -11.50 -55.10 37.66
CA LEU A 2 -12.19 -53.79 37.41
C LEU A 2 -11.45 -52.82 36.47
N VAL A 3 -11.73 -52.81 35.16
CA VAL A 3 -12.89 -52.28 34.39
C VAL A 3 -12.66 -50.83 33.90
N LEU A 4 -12.38 -50.76 32.59
CA LEU A 4 -12.79 -49.81 31.53
C LEU A 4 -13.21 -48.37 31.87
N GLY A 5 -12.61 -47.43 31.14
CA GLY A 5 -13.11 -46.06 30.94
C GLY A 5 -12.61 -45.43 29.64
N LEU A 6 -12.95 -46.02 28.48
CA LEU A 6 -12.73 -45.42 27.16
C LEU A 6 -13.63 -44.19 26.98
N SER A 7 -13.10 -42.99 27.18
CA SER A 7 -13.79 -41.75 26.81
C SER A 7 -13.64 -41.49 25.31
N ARG A 8 -14.64 -41.94 24.54
CA ARG A 8 -14.82 -41.58 23.14
C ARG A 8 -15.33 -40.14 23.05
N ARG A 9 -14.52 -39.18 22.60
CA ARG A 9 -15.04 -37.87 22.18
C ARG A 9 -15.46 -37.95 20.71
N CYS A 10 -16.78 -37.89 20.51
CA CYS A 10 -17.41 -37.78 19.20
C CYS A 10 -16.93 -36.56 18.43
N VAL A 11 -16.52 -36.79 17.19
CA VAL A 11 -16.39 -35.79 16.13
C VAL A 11 -17.79 -35.51 15.60
N THR A 12 -18.39 -34.38 15.99
CA THR A 12 -19.62 -33.89 15.34
C THR A 12 -19.25 -32.94 14.21
N LYS A 13 -19.37 -33.46 12.99
CA LYS A 13 -19.44 -32.67 11.77
C LYS A 13 -20.76 -31.90 11.78
N GLY A 14 -20.68 -30.58 11.79
CA GLY A 14 -21.79 -29.66 11.56
C GLY A 14 -21.45 -28.69 10.45
N LEU A 15 -21.30 -29.19 9.22
CA LEU A 15 -21.50 -28.35 8.05
C LEU A 15 -22.99 -28.02 8.01
N PHE A 16 -23.33 -26.73 8.12
CA PHE A 16 -24.36 -26.00 7.37
C PHE A 16 -24.53 -24.66 8.07
N SER A 17 -23.81 -23.67 7.53
CA SER A 17 -23.93 -22.26 7.90
C SER A 17 -25.37 -21.79 7.63
N LYS A 18 -26.10 -21.40 8.68
CA LYS A 18 -27.35 -20.65 8.53
C LYS A 18 -27.01 -19.26 8.03
N VAL A 19 -27.08 -19.07 6.71
CA VAL A 19 -27.04 -17.74 6.09
C VAL A 19 -28.32 -16.99 6.49
N ARG A 20 -28.20 -16.07 7.44
CA ARG A 20 -29.25 -15.07 7.71
C ARG A 20 -29.03 -13.90 6.75
N PHE A 21 -29.96 -13.69 5.82
CA PHE A 21 -30.03 -12.47 5.03
C PHE A 21 -30.67 -11.37 5.89
N ASN A 22 -29.88 -10.40 6.33
CA ASN A 22 -30.39 -9.17 6.92
C ASN A 22 -30.57 -8.14 5.80
N SER A 23 -31.78 -8.04 5.26
CA SER A 23 -32.15 -7.01 4.28
C SER A 23 -32.11 -5.64 4.97
N THR A 24 -31.02 -4.90 4.77
CA THR A 24 -30.98 -3.48 5.12
C THR A 24 -31.40 -2.71 3.90
N SER A 25 -32.55 -2.02 3.99
CA SER A 25 -33.08 -1.16 2.95
C SER A 25 -32.01 -0.17 2.49
N THR A 26 -31.69 -0.20 1.20
CA THR A 26 -30.82 0.76 0.54
C THR A 26 -31.45 2.14 0.66
N ILE A 27 -31.02 2.93 1.64
CA ILE A 27 -31.17 4.37 1.58
C ILE A 27 -30.27 4.82 0.44
N THR A 28 -30.89 5.16 -0.68
CA THR A 28 -30.32 5.98 -1.73
C THR A 28 -29.87 7.28 -1.07
N ASN A 29 -28.62 7.31 -0.59
CA ASN A 29 -27.91 8.56 -0.44
C ASN A 29 -27.74 9.09 -1.86
N THR A 30 -28.75 9.83 -2.31
CA THR A 30 -28.57 10.89 -3.29
C THR A 30 -27.32 11.63 -2.86
N THR A 31 -26.28 11.47 -3.67
CA THR A 31 -25.12 12.35 -3.69
C THR A 31 -25.69 13.75 -3.88
N THR A 32 -26.03 14.39 -2.76
CA THR A 32 -25.92 15.83 -2.63
C THR A 32 -24.47 16.09 -2.98
N THR A 33 -24.27 16.56 -4.21
CA THR A 33 -23.22 17.48 -4.59
C THR A 33 -23.11 18.48 -3.45
N SER A 34 -22.28 18.12 -2.46
CA SER A 34 -21.74 19.04 -1.50
C SER A 34 -20.78 19.86 -2.35
N GLY A 35 -21.33 20.86 -3.02
CA GLY A 35 -20.59 22.03 -3.44
C GLY A 35 -19.89 22.49 -2.19
N SER A 36 -18.64 22.07 -2.04
CA SER A 36 -17.79 22.58 -1.00
C SER A 36 -17.79 24.09 -1.20
N PRO A 37 -18.00 24.89 -0.14
CA PRO A 37 -17.91 26.34 -0.27
C PRO A 37 -16.60 26.62 -1.00
N SER A 38 -16.70 27.34 -2.10
CA SER A 38 -15.69 27.52 -3.13
C SER A 38 -14.29 27.68 -2.53
N GLY A 39 -13.52 26.59 -2.38
CA GLY A 39 -12.15 26.64 -1.87
C GLY A 39 -11.66 25.55 -0.91
N LEU A 40 -12.52 24.67 -0.35
CA LEU A 40 -12.07 23.66 0.64
C LEU A 40 -12.32 22.21 0.20
N LEU A 41 -11.25 21.50 -0.18
CA LEU A 41 -11.25 20.06 -0.50
C LEU A 41 -11.86 19.21 0.62
N SER A 42 -12.84 18.34 0.32
CA SER A 42 -13.45 17.40 1.29
C SER A 42 -12.48 16.29 1.75
N TRP A 43 -12.73 15.66 2.91
CA TRP A 43 -11.85 14.61 3.44
C TRP A 43 -11.91 13.35 2.57
N VAL A 44 -13.08 13.05 2.03
CA VAL A 44 -13.27 11.92 1.12
C VAL A 44 -12.42 12.11 -0.14
N ASP A 45 -12.43 13.32 -0.70
CA ASP A 45 -11.68 13.61 -1.93
C ASP A 45 -10.17 13.72 -1.69
N TYR A 46 -9.75 14.25 -0.54
CA TYR A 46 -8.34 14.17 -0.12
C TYR A 46 -7.83 12.72 -0.10
N PHE A 47 -8.58 11.80 0.50
CA PHE A 47 -8.15 10.40 0.57
C PHE A 47 -8.14 9.72 -0.81
N LYS A 48 -9.05 10.08 -1.72
CA LYS A 48 -9.02 9.65 -3.13
C LYS A 48 -7.74 10.15 -3.82
N LEU A 49 -7.40 11.43 -3.67
CA LEU A 49 -6.19 12.03 -4.25
C LEU A 49 -4.92 11.40 -3.69
N LYS A 50 -4.85 11.17 -2.36
CA LYS A 50 -3.73 10.47 -1.72
C LYS A 50 -3.56 9.05 -2.29
N LYS A 51 -4.67 8.31 -2.46
CA LYS A 51 -4.66 6.97 -3.06
C LYS A 51 -4.22 7.01 -4.53
N GLN A 52 -4.68 7.99 -5.28
CA GLN A 52 -4.29 8.21 -6.67
C GLN A 52 -2.80 8.52 -6.79
N ASN A 53 -2.25 9.41 -5.95
CA ASN A 53 -0.83 9.73 -5.92
C ASN A 53 0.02 8.47 -5.71
N ASN A 54 -0.32 7.65 -4.70
CA ASN A 54 0.43 6.43 -4.44
C ASN A 54 0.36 5.42 -5.61
N ARG A 55 -0.81 5.28 -6.24
CA ARG A 55 -0.99 4.42 -7.41
C ARG A 55 -0.19 4.90 -8.61
N ILE A 56 -0.19 6.20 -8.90
CA ILE A 56 0.58 6.76 -10.00
C ILE A 56 2.07 6.53 -9.77
N ASN A 57 2.57 6.77 -8.55
CA ASN A 57 3.98 6.52 -8.23
C ASN A 57 4.35 5.03 -8.38
N MET A 58 3.54 4.11 -7.86
CA MET A 58 3.79 2.67 -8.02
C MET A 58 3.78 2.25 -9.49
N VAL A 59 2.77 2.67 -10.25
CA VAL A 59 2.61 2.31 -11.66
C VAL A 59 3.72 2.93 -12.52
N SER A 60 4.11 4.17 -12.23
CA SER A 60 5.23 4.82 -12.92
C SER A 60 6.55 4.08 -12.72
N GLY A 61 6.81 3.56 -11.51
CA GLY A 61 7.94 2.66 -11.24
C GLY A 61 7.95 1.45 -12.17
N VAL A 62 6.83 0.74 -12.24
CA VAL A 62 6.70 -0.46 -13.10
C VAL A 62 6.87 -0.12 -14.58
N ILE A 63 6.21 0.93 -15.06
CA ILE A 63 6.27 1.33 -16.48
C ILE A 63 7.69 1.77 -16.85
N THR A 64 8.33 2.63 -16.06
CA THR A 64 9.69 3.10 -16.33
C THR A 64 10.71 1.97 -16.16
N GLY A 65 10.47 1.00 -15.28
CA GLY A 65 11.28 -0.21 -15.18
C GLY A 65 11.20 -1.09 -16.42
N LEU A 66 9.99 -1.36 -16.92
CA LEU A 66 9.82 -2.06 -18.20
C LEU A 66 10.45 -1.27 -19.35
N GLY A 67 10.22 0.04 -19.41
CA GLY A 67 10.85 0.94 -20.37
C GLY A 67 12.38 0.86 -20.33
N GLY A 68 12.98 0.90 -19.14
CA GLY A 68 14.42 0.77 -18.95
C GLY A 68 14.97 -0.56 -19.45
N SER A 69 14.27 -1.67 -19.16
CA SER A 69 14.66 -2.99 -19.68
C SER A 69 14.58 -3.07 -21.20
N LEU A 70 13.53 -2.50 -21.82
CA LEU A 70 13.35 -2.49 -23.27
C LEU A 70 14.37 -1.57 -23.97
N LEU A 71 14.66 -0.41 -23.40
CA LEU A 71 15.71 0.48 -23.91
C LEU A 71 17.09 -0.18 -23.85
N THR A 72 17.37 -0.86 -22.74
CA THR A 72 18.62 -1.59 -22.56
C THR A 72 18.69 -2.76 -23.54
N LEU A 73 17.65 -3.58 -23.64
CA LEU A 73 17.58 -4.67 -24.61
C LEU A 73 17.74 -4.17 -26.05
N GLY A 74 17.08 -3.07 -26.42
CA GLY A 74 17.21 -2.46 -27.73
C GLY A 74 18.62 -1.95 -28.00
N TYR A 75 19.27 -1.33 -27.02
CA TYR A 75 20.67 -0.92 -27.13
C TYR A 75 21.60 -2.11 -27.32
N LEU A 76 21.46 -3.14 -26.49
CA LEU A 76 22.28 -4.35 -26.54
C LEU A 76 22.06 -5.18 -27.81
N GLY A 77 20.85 -5.17 -28.38
CA GLY A 77 20.56 -5.83 -29.65
C GLY A 77 21.24 -5.20 -30.87
N ASN A 78 21.75 -3.97 -30.75
CA ASN A 78 22.54 -3.31 -31.79
C ASN A 78 24.06 -3.53 -31.62
N ILE A 79 24.50 -4.17 -30.53
CA ILE A 79 25.90 -4.49 -30.30
C ILE A 79 26.17 -5.88 -30.86
N GLU A 80 27.14 -5.97 -31.77
CA GLU A 80 27.63 -7.25 -32.26
C GLU A 80 28.49 -7.92 -31.19
N ILE A 81 28.10 -9.11 -30.76
CA ILE A 81 28.77 -9.87 -29.71
C ILE A 81 29.12 -11.25 -30.23
N ASP A 82 30.38 -11.64 -30.02
CA ASP A 82 30.88 -12.97 -30.32
C ASP A 82 30.49 -13.94 -29.19
N VAL A 83 29.53 -14.82 -29.46
CA VAL A 83 28.94 -15.75 -28.48
C VAL A 83 29.96 -16.79 -28.01
N GLU A 84 31.03 -17.02 -28.77
CA GLU A 84 32.05 -18.01 -28.46
C GLU A 84 33.07 -17.51 -27.43
N LYS A 85 33.11 -16.20 -27.18
CA LYS A 85 34.07 -15.58 -26.26
C LYS A 85 33.40 -15.18 -24.95
N PRO A 86 33.92 -15.65 -23.79
CA PRO A 86 33.37 -15.25 -22.50
C PRO A 86 33.63 -13.77 -22.23
N ILE A 87 32.64 -13.09 -21.65
CA ILE A 87 32.75 -11.69 -21.20
C ILE A 87 33.07 -11.71 -19.71
N MET A 88 34.27 -11.27 -19.32
CA MET A 88 34.74 -11.28 -17.92
C MET A 88 34.67 -12.68 -17.26
N GLY A 89 34.82 -13.75 -18.04
CA GLY A 89 34.72 -15.14 -17.55
C GLY A 89 33.30 -15.68 -17.41
N PHE A 90 32.28 -14.89 -17.77
CA PHE A 90 30.88 -15.31 -17.81
C PHE A 90 30.41 -15.54 -19.25
N ASP A 91 29.39 -16.40 -19.40
CA ASP A 91 28.67 -16.58 -20.67
C ASP A 91 28.04 -15.25 -21.11
N PRO A 92 28.22 -14.83 -22.38
CA PRO A 92 27.56 -13.66 -22.94
C PRO A 92 26.06 -13.57 -22.62
N ILE A 93 25.31 -14.67 -22.69
CA ILE A 93 23.86 -14.64 -22.42
C ILE A 93 23.57 -14.21 -20.98
N MET A 94 24.36 -14.66 -20.01
CA MET A 94 24.20 -14.23 -18.60
C MET A 94 24.49 -12.75 -18.42
N VAL A 95 25.55 -12.24 -19.04
CA VAL A 95 25.92 -10.81 -18.95
C VAL A 95 24.84 -9.93 -19.58
N MET A 96 24.30 -10.35 -20.73
CA MET A 96 23.23 -9.64 -21.43
C MET A 96 21.92 -9.63 -20.63
N GLY A 97 21.51 -10.79 -20.12
CA GLY A 97 20.33 -10.90 -19.25
C GLY A 97 20.49 -10.05 -17.98
N GLY A 98 21.68 -10.09 -17.37
CA GLY A 98 22.02 -9.25 -16.22
C GLY A 98 21.93 -7.77 -16.54
N ALA A 99 22.47 -7.33 -17.69
CA ALA A 99 22.41 -5.94 -18.12
C ALA A 99 20.95 -5.47 -18.34
N VAL A 100 20.09 -6.28 -18.95
CA VAL A 100 18.66 -5.95 -19.13
C VAL A 100 17.94 -5.83 -17.78
N ILE A 101 18.21 -6.74 -16.83
CA ILE A 101 17.66 -6.66 -15.48
C ILE A 101 18.14 -5.38 -14.76
N LEU A 102 19.42 -5.06 -14.88
CA LEU A 102 19.99 -3.83 -14.29
C LEU A 102 19.39 -2.57 -14.92
N GLY A 103 19.20 -2.56 -16.24
CA GLY A 103 18.52 -1.48 -16.95
C GLY A 103 17.07 -1.30 -16.50
N GLY A 104 16.35 -2.40 -16.28
CA GLY A 104 15.00 -2.37 -15.73
C GLY A 104 14.95 -1.88 -14.28
N PHE A 105 15.89 -2.31 -13.45
CA PHE A 105 16.01 -1.83 -12.07
C PHE A 105 16.32 -0.33 -12.02
N ALA A 106 17.26 0.15 -12.84
CA ALA A 106 17.57 1.56 -12.96
C ALA A 106 16.34 2.36 -13.41
N GLY A 107 15.60 1.87 -14.41
CA GLY A 107 14.34 2.47 -14.85
C GLY A 107 13.28 2.54 -13.73
N TYR A 108 13.16 1.48 -12.93
CA TYR A 108 12.20 1.42 -11.83
C TYR A 108 12.46 2.50 -10.77
N LEU A 109 13.74 2.76 -10.44
CA LEU A 109 14.13 3.81 -9.48
C LEU A 109 13.79 5.23 -9.96
N VAL A 110 13.84 5.47 -11.27
CA VAL A 110 13.50 6.77 -11.86
C VAL A 110 11.98 7.00 -11.89
N GLY A 111 11.18 5.93 -11.92
CA GLY A 111 9.73 6.00 -12.08
C GLY A 111 9.00 6.94 -11.11
N PRO A 112 9.19 6.87 -9.78
CA PRO A 112 8.49 7.73 -8.83
C PRO A 112 8.69 9.24 -9.03
N PHE A 113 9.82 9.67 -9.59
CA PHE A 113 10.05 11.08 -9.94
C PHE A 113 9.11 11.52 -11.08
N ILE A 114 8.99 10.68 -12.12
CA ILE A 114 8.08 10.89 -13.25
C ILE A 114 6.62 10.79 -12.78
N GLY A 115 6.29 9.80 -11.95
CA GLY A 115 4.96 9.64 -11.35
C GLY A 115 4.52 10.86 -10.56
N SER A 116 5.43 11.41 -9.74
CA SER A 116 5.15 12.61 -8.94
C SER A 116 4.91 13.83 -9.83
N PHE A 117 5.66 13.97 -10.92
CA PHE A 117 5.45 15.03 -11.91
C PHE A 117 4.08 14.89 -12.60
N VAL A 118 3.73 13.69 -13.05
CA VAL A 118 2.44 13.40 -13.70
C VAL A 118 1.27 13.68 -12.73
N PHE A 119 1.36 13.24 -11.47
CA PHE A 119 0.32 13.51 -10.48
C PHE A 119 0.09 15.02 -10.27
N LYS A 120 1.19 15.79 -10.18
CA LYS A 120 1.13 17.25 -10.04
C LYS A 120 0.49 17.91 -11.26
N MET A 121 0.86 17.49 -12.46
CA MET A 121 0.29 18.03 -13.69
C MET A 121 -1.22 17.77 -13.79
N LEU A 122 -1.66 16.53 -13.51
CA LEU A 122 -3.07 16.14 -13.58
C LEU A 122 -3.96 16.86 -12.55
N ASN A 123 -3.44 17.08 -11.34
CA ASN A 123 -4.22 17.63 -10.23
C ASN A 123 -3.90 19.10 -9.93
N ARG A 124 -3.30 19.83 -10.88
CA ARG A 124 -2.78 21.20 -10.68
C ARG A 124 -3.74 22.16 -9.99
N SER A 125 -5.04 22.07 -10.27
CA SER A 125 -6.06 22.95 -9.69
C SER A 125 -6.33 22.68 -8.21
N GLN A 126 -6.17 21.43 -7.76
CA GLN A 126 -6.46 20.98 -6.40
C GLN A 126 -5.19 20.81 -5.56
N LEU A 127 -4.00 20.91 -6.15
CA LEU A 127 -2.71 20.66 -5.46
C LEU A 127 -2.54 21.47 -4.19
N ARG A 128 -2.78 22.78 -4.25
CA ARG A 128 -2.56 23.65 -3.07
C ARG A 128 -3.48 23.27 -1.91
N GLN A 129 -4.74 22.94 -2.21
CA GLN A 129 -5.69 22.48 -1.19
C GLN A 129 -5.32 21.09 -0.67
N TYR A 130 -4.84 20.21 -1.54
CA TYR A 130 -4.35 18.88 -1.19
C TYR A 130 -3.16 18.96 -0.22
N GLU A 131 -2.18 19.82 -0.48
CA GLU A 131 -0.99 20.01 0.38
C GLU A 131 -1.35 20.57 1.75
N VAL A 132 -2.19 21.61 1.79
CA VAL A 132 -2.70 22.17 3.06
C VAL A 132 -3.44 21.10 3.85
N LYS A 133 -4.31 20.32 3.20
CA LYS A 133 -5.04 19.26 3.88
C LYS A 133 -4.14 18.09 4.32
N ASN A 134 -3.09 17.81 3.55
CA ASN A 134 -2.09 16.82 3.90
C ASN A 134 -1.33 17.22 5.17
N SER A 135 -0.96 18.49 5.33
CA SER A 135 -0.28 18.95 6.55
C SER A 135 -1.21 18.85 7.78
N PHE A 136 -2.51 19.17 7.64
CA PHE A 136 -3.50 18.93 8.69
C PHE A 136 -3.67 17.44 9.02
N PHE A 137 -3.66 16.57 8.01
CA PHE A 137 -3.72 15.13 8.23
C PHE A 137 -2.49 14.63 9.01
N LEU A 138 -1.29 15.05 8.61
CA LEU A 138 -0.04 14.66 9.24
C LEU A 138 0.07 15.19 10.68
N SER A 139 -0.40 16.41 10.96
CA SER A 139 -0.43 16.92 12.33
C SER A 139 -1.39 16.13 13.21
N ARG A 140 -2.56 15.75 12.70
CA ARG A 140 -3.51 14.88 13.41
C ARG A 140 -2.93 13.49 13.66
N LEU A 141 -2.21 12.93 12.68
CA LEU A 141 -1.53 11.64 12.80
C LEU A 141 -0.45 11.69 13.88
N LYS A 142 0.41 12.72 13.86
CA LYS A 142 1.46 12.96 14.85
C LYS A 142 0.91 13.02 16.28
N ASN A 143 -0.25 13.64 16.47
CA ASN A 143 -0.89 13.77 17.79
C ASN A 143 -1.59 12.49 18.25
N LYS A 144 -2.01 11.62 17.32
CA LYS A 144 -2.80 10.42 17.62
C LYS A 144 -2.03 9.11 17.55
N ARG A 145 -0.80 9.11 17.02
CA ARG A 145 0.05 7.92 17.00
C ARG A 145 0.50 7.51 18.41
N PRO A 146 0.69 6.22 18.70
CA PRO A 146 1.31 5.76 19.94
C PRO A 146 2.82 6.01 19.98
N ASP A 147 3.41 5.97 21.17
CA ASP A 147 4.87 6.06 21.35
C ASP A 147 5.52 4.70 20.99
N PRO A 148 6.47 4.67 20.04
CA PRO A 148 7.15 3.43 19.64
C PRO A 148 7.97 2.78 20.74
N SER A 149 8.38 3.52 21.78
CA SER A 149 9.15 2.96 22.90
C SER A 149 8.39 1.85 23.66
N SER A 150 7.06 1.91 23.64
CA SER A 150 6.16 0.99 24.35
C SER A 150 5.78 -0.27 23.54
N GLN A 151 6.49 -0.54 22.45
CA GLN A 151 6.25 -1.70 21.59
C GLN A 151 6.82 -2.99 22.20
N SER A 152 6.12 -4.11 22.02
CA SER A 152 6.61 -5.45 22.36
C SER A 152 6.31 -6.45 21.24
N PHE A 153 6.97 -7.61 21.25
CA PHE A 153 6.70 -8.68 20.27
C PHE A 153 5.21 -9.11 20.27
N SER A 154 4.57 -9.13 21.44
CA SER A 154 3.15 -9.48 21.61
C SER A 154 2.18 -8.31 21.32
N ASN A 155 2.70 -7.08 21.21
CA ASN A 155 1.94 -5.87 20.93
C ASN A 155 2.68 -5.01 19.88
N PRO A 156 2.63 -5.40 18.60
CA PRO A 156 3.27 -4.65 17.53
C PRO A 156 2.61 -3.28 17.35
N ILE A 157 3.41 -2.28 16.97
CA ILE A 157 2.92 -0.93 16.72
C ILE A 157 2.03 -0.90 15.46
N PRO A 158 0.87 -0.21 15.49
CA PRO A 158 0.11 0.04 14.28
C PRO A 158 0.89 0.94 13.31
N ASP A 159 0.41 1.06 12.06
CA ASP A 159 1.02 1.90 11.01
C ASP A 159 1.40 3.29 11.54
N TYR A 160 2.70 3.52 11.75
CA TYR A 160 3.23 4.70 12.43
C TYR A 160 3.19 5.96 11.54
N TYR A 161 3.30 5.78 10.22
CA TYR A 161 3.39 6.85 9.24
C TYR A 161 2.06 7.12 8.52
N GLY A 162 1.05 6.27 8.73
CA GLY A 162 -0.27 6.43 8.14
C GLY A 162 -0.24 6.24 6.62
N GLU A 163 0.66 5.38 6.14
CA GLU A 163 0.83 5.05 4.72
C GLU A 163 -0.39 4.29 4.18
N ARG A 164 -1.04 3.47 5.02
CA ARG A 164 -2.15 2.60 4.62
C ARG A 164 -3.53 3.26 4.75
N ILE A 165 -3.58 4.53 5.14
CA ILE A 165 -4.83 5.26 5.39
C ILE A 165 -5.29 5.96 4.09
N TYR A 166 -6.21 5.31 3.38
CA TYR A 166 -6.76 5.78 2.10
C TYR A 166 -8.27 6.05 2.14
N SER A 167 -8.89 5.98 3.31
CA SER A 167 -10.31 6.29 3.49
C SER A 167 -10.59 6.69 4.94
N LEU A 168 -11.77 7.27 5.16
CA LEU A 168 -12.25 7.57 6.51
C LEU A 168 -12.45 6.31 7.36
N LYS A 169 -12.79 5.18 6.72
CA LYS A 169 -12.93 3.88 7.41
C LYS A 169 -11.58 3.41 7.93
N ASP A 170 -10.55 3.47 7.08
CA ASP A 170 -9.17 3.08 7.45
C ASP A 170 -8.65 3.98 8.56
N TYR A 171 -8.94 5.28 8.51
CA TYR A 171 -8.55 6.22 9.57
C TYR A 171 -9.21 5.88 10.92
N ARG A 172 -10.51 5.56 10.92
CA ARG A 172 -11.22 5.14 12.15
C ARG A 172 -10.70 3.81 12.67
N GLN A 173 -10.35 2.88 11.78
CA GLN A 173 -9.75 1.61 12.16
C GLN A 173 -8.38 1.85 12.81
N TRP A 174 -7.53 2.63 12.17
CA TRP A 174 -6.22 3.01 12.70
C TRP A 174 -6.31 3.65 14.09
N LEU A 175 -7.30 4.52 14.35
CA LEU A 175 -7.53 5.08 15.68
C LEU A 175 -7.89 4.00 16.73
N ARG A 176 -8.69 3.00 16.35
CA ARG A 176 -9.00 1.87 17.24
C ARG A 176 -7.76 1.03 17.51
N ASP A 177 -6.95 0.78 16.50
CA ASP A 177 -5.70 0.01 16.62
C ASP A 177 -4.72 0.74 17.55
N CYS A 178 -4.59 2.07 17.43
CA CYS A 178 -3.81 2.90 18.34
C CYS A 178 -4.30 2.81 19.79
N ASN A 179 -5.62 2.82 20.01
CA ASN A 179 -6.18 2.68 21.35
C ASN A 179 -5.99 1.28 21.92
N ALA A 180 -6.14 0.24 21.09
CA ALA A 180 -5.87 -1.15 21.48
C ALA A 180 -4.40 -1.33 21.87
N PHE A 181 -3.48 -0.76 21.10
CA PHE A 181 -2.05 -0.76 21.40
C PHE A 181 -1.76 -0.08 22.75
N ARG A 182 -2.32 1.12 23.00
CA ARG A 182 -2.13 1.83 24.28
C ARG A 182 -2.67 1.05 25.47
N ARG A 183 -3.80 0.36 25.30
CA ARG A 183 -4.38 -0.47 26.37
C ARG A 183 -3.45 -1.62 26.72
N LYS A 184 -2.98 -2.35 25.71
CA LYS A 184 -2.02 -3.45 25.89
C LYS A 184 -0.69 -2.97 26.47
N ALA A 185 -0.17 -1.83 25.99
CA ALA A 185 1.07 -1.25 26.50
C ALA A 185 1.00 -0.95 28.01
N LYS A 186 -0.16 -0.55 28.54
CA LYS A 186 -0.37 -0.33 29.97
C LYS A 186 -0.52 -1.61 30.79
N GLU A 187 -0.89 -2.73 30.18
CA GLU A 187 -1.11 -4.00 30.86
C GLU A 187 0.22 -4.75 31.10
N PHE A 188 1.23 -4.48 30.28
CA PHE A 188 2.55 -5.13 30.33
C PHE A 188 3.68 -4.23 30.88
N LEU A 189 3.35 -3.02 31.36
CA LEU A 189 4.25 -2.12 32.10
C LEU A 189 3.99 -2.27 33.60
#